data_AF-A0A9E2Y2W5-F1
#
_entry.id   AF-A0A9E2Y2W5-F1
#
_cell.length_a   1.000
_cell.length_b   1.000
_cell.length_c   1.000
_cell.angle_alpha   90.00
_cell.angle_beta   90.00
_cell.angle_gamma   90.00
#
_symmetry.space_group_name_H-M   'P 1'
#
loop_
_entity.id
_entity.type
_entity.pdbx_description
1 polymer ?
#
loop_
_entity_poly.entity_id
_entity_poly.type
_entity_poly.pdbx_seq_one_letter_code
_entity_poly.pdbx_strand_id
1 'polypeptide(L)'
;MPGAATIIETNIPARLDRLPWTRFHTLVVVALGITWVLDGLEVTVAGSIAGALQESPVLHFTAAEVGLVGSAYLVGAVTGAVLFGYLTDRFGRKRLFMVTLGIYLTATAATALSWDFWSFAVFRALTGAGIGG
;
A
#
# COMPACT_ATOMS: atom_id res chain seq x y z
N MET A 1 53.98 2.17 -1.15
CA MET A 1 53.18 3.39 -1.36
C MET A 1 51.74 2.97 -1.60
N PRO A 2 50.77 3.36 -0.77
CA PRO A 2 49.37 2.97 -0.97
C PRO A 2 48.82 3.69 -2.22
N GLY A 3 48.17 2.93 -3.12
CA GLY A 3 47.62 3.46 -4.37
C GLY A 3 46.51 4.48 -4.12
N ALA A 4 46.67 5.67 -4.68
CA ALA A 4 45.66 6.73 -4.63
C ALA A 4 44.37 6.23 -5.31
N ALA A 5 43.29 6.13 -4.54
CA ALA A 5 41.97 5.80 -5.06
C ALA A 5 41.54 6.85 -6.10
N THR A 6 41.25 6.40 -7.32
CA THR A 6 40.81 7.28 -8.41
C THR A 6 39.39 7.76 -8.13
N ILE A 7 39.22 9.03 -7.76
CA ILE A 7 37.91 9.65 -7.55
C ILE A 7 37.26 9.82 -8.93
N ILE A 8 36.15 9.13 -9.17
CA ILE A 8 35.38 9.27 -10.41
C ILE A 8 34.38 10.42 -10.22
N GLU A 9 34.73 11.62 -10.67
CA GLU A 9 33.79 12.74 -10.73
C GLU A 9 32.80 12.54 -11.89
N THR A 10 31.51 12.47 -11.57
CA THR A 10 30.45 12.20 -12.54
C THR A 10 29.52 13.41 -12.66
N ASN A 11 29.35 13.92 -13.89
CA ASN A 11 28.50 15.07 -14.21
C ASN A 11 27.03 14.67 -14.49
N ILE A 12 26.65 13.41 -14.23
CA ILE A 12 25.31 12.86 -14.47
C ILE A 12 24.24 13.52 -13.57
N PRO A 13 24.44 13.72 -12.24
CA PRO A 13 23.47 14.39 -11.38
C PRO A 13 23.18 15.81 -11.85
N ALA A 14 24.23 16.57 -12.18
CA ALA A 14 24.10 17.94 -12.64
C ALA A 14 23.39 18.05 -14.00
N ARG A 15 23.34 16.99 -14.82
CA ARG A 15 22.51 16.95 -16.04
C ARG A 15 21.06 16.57 -15.75
N LEU A 16 20.82 15.66 -14.81
CA LEU A 16 19.48 15.29 -14.36
C LEU A 16 18.74 16.50 -13.75
N ASP A 17 19.43 17.32 -12.96
CA ASP A 17 18.86 18.53 -12.34
C ASP A 17 18.42 19.60 -13.35
N ARG A 18 19.03 19.61 -14.55
CA ARG A 18 18.70 20.57 -15.61
C ARG A 18 17.52 20.14 -16.46
N LEU A 19 17.01 18.92 -16.27
CA LEU A 19 15.89 18.43 -17.07
C LEU A 19 14.61 19.18 -16.66
N PRO A 20 13.86 19.74 -17.63
CA PRO A 20 12.65 20.45 -17.32
C PRO A 20 11.59 19.49 -16.77
N TRP A 21 10.82 19.96 -15.79
CA TRP A 21 9.67 19.23 -15.29
C TRP A 21 8.67 18.97 -16.43
N THR A 22 8.44 17.69 -16.73
CA THR A 22 7.51 17.29 -17.81
C THR A 22 6.15 16.88 -17.24
N ARG A 23 5.13 16.83 -18.10
CA ARG A 23 3.78 16.35 -17.74
C ARG A 23 3.78 14.94 -17.13
N PHE A 24 4.76 14.11 -17.49
CA PHE A 24 4.96 12.80 -16.89
C PHE A 24 5.24 12.88 -15.39
N HIS A 25 6.10 13.81 -14.95
CA HIS A 25 6.41 14.00 -13.53
C HIS A 25 5.17 14.43 -12.75
N THR A 26 4.40 15.39 -13.29
CA THR A 26 3.12 15.81 -12.68
C THR A 26 2.16 14.63 -12.57
N LEU A 27 2.02 13.82 -13.61
CA LEU A 27 1.13 12.65 -13.61
C LEU A 27 1.55 11.64 -12.53
N VAL A 28 2.84 11.35 -12.39
CA VAL A 28 3.36 10.45 -11.36
C VAL A 28 3.12 11.02 -9.96
N VAL A 29 3.39 12.32 -9.74
CA VAL A 29 3.14 12.97 -8.46
C VAL A 29 1.66 12.96 -8.09
N VAL A 30 0.76 13.25 -9.03
CA VAL A 30 -0.68 13.19 -8.78
C VAL A 30 -1.14 11.77 -8.48
N ALA A 31 -0.67 10.77 -9.24
CA ALA A 31 -1.03 9.36 -8.99
C ALA A 31 -0.55 8.87 -7.61
N LEU A 32 0.69 9.21 -7.23
CA LEU A 32 1.22 8.90 -5.90
C LEU A 32 0.48 9.66 -4.80
N GLY A 33 0.14 10.93 -5.04
CA GLY A 33 -0.65 11.74 -4.12
C GLY A 33 -2.05 11.16 -3.87
N ILE A 34 -2.75 10.73 -4.92
CA ILE A 34 -4.06 10.06 -4.80
C ILE A 34 -3.91 8.76 -3.97
N THR A 35 -2.87 7.97 -4.25
CA THR A 35 -2.63 6.72 -3.51
C THR A 35 -2.41 6.98 -2.02
N TRP A 36 -1.66 8.03 -1.69
CA TRP A 36 -1.40 8.43 -0.31
C TRP A 36 -2.67 8.91 0.42
N VAL A 37 -3.54 9.63 -0.29
CA VAL A 37 -4.86 10.03 0.25
C VAL A 37 -5.76 8.82 0.48
N LEU A 38 -5.77 7.83 -0.43
CA LEU A 38 -6.56 6.61 -0.29
C LEU A 38 -6.12 5.78 0.93
N ASP A 39 -4.81 5.65 1.16
CA ASP A 39 -4.27 4.98 2.35
C ASP A 39 -4.71 5.68 3.66
N GLY A 40 -4.60 7.01 3.72
CA GLY A 40 -5.08 7.78 4.86
C GLY A 40 -6.59 7.67 5.09
N LEU A 41 -7.36 7.60 4.00
CA LEU A 41 -8.81 7.40 4.05
C LEU A 41 -9.16 6.01 4.57
N GLU A 42 -8.45 4.96 4.16
CA GLU A 42 -8.65 3.58 4.63
C GLU A 42 -8.48 3.49 6.15
N VAL A 43 -7.41 4.07 6.70
CA VAL A 43 -7.17 4.09 8.16
C VAL A 43 -8.29 4.82 8.89
N THR A 44 -8.76 5.94 8.34
CA THR A 44 -9.85 6.73 8.92
C THR A 44 -11.16 5.96 8.90
N VAL A 45 -11.50 5.31 7.78
CA VAL A 45 -12.70 4.48 7.64
C VAL A 45 -12.64 3.30 8.57
N ALA A 46 -11.50 2.61 8.66
CA ALA A 46 -11.32 1.47 9.57
C ALA A 46 -11.56 1.88 11.04
N GLY A 47 -11.12 3.08 11.44
CA GLY A 47 -11.39 3.63 12.76
C GLY A 47 -12.85 4.02 12.97
N SER A 48 -13.51 4.62 11.98
CA SER A 48 -14.90 5.08 12.12
C SER A 48 -15.92 3.93 12.15
N ILE A 49 -15.66 2.84 11.41
CA ILE A 49 -16.55 1.67 11.41
C ILE A 49 -16.28 0.69 12.54
N ALA A 50 -15.23 0.91 13.35
CA ALA A 50 -14.90 0.05 14.49
C ALA A 50 -16.09 -0.13 15.45
N GLY A 51 -16.81 0.94 15.77
CA GLY A 51 -18.02 0.87 16.60
C GLY A 51 -19.19 0.18 15.89
N ALA A 52 -19.40 0.50 14.61
CA ALA A 52 -20.44 -0.11 13.79
C ALA A 52 -20.25 -1.63 13.63
N LEU A 53 -19.01 -2.13 13.61
CA LEU A 53 -18.70 -3.57 13.59
C LEU A 53 -19.09 -4.28 14.90
N GLN A 54 -19.04 -3.58 16.04
CA GLN A 54 -19.46 -4.12 17.33
C GLN A 54 -20.98 -4.16 17.47
N GLU A 55 -21.66 -3.13 16.96
CA GLU A 55 -23.13 -3.02 16.98
C GLU A 55 -23.82 -3.78 15.83
N SER A 56 -23.06 -4.27 14.86
CA SER A 56 -23.60 -4.93 13.66
C SER A 56 -24.37 -6.22 14.02
N PRO A 57 -25.62 -6.38 13.54
CA PRO A 57 -26.46 -7.56 13.83
C PRO A 57 -25.96 -8.87 13.21
N VAL A 58 -24.92 -8.84 12.37
CA VAL A 58 -24.40 -10.00 11.65
C VAL A 58 -23.01 -10.40 12.16
N LEU A 59 -22.15 -9.42 12.46
CA LEU A 59 -20.74 -9.66 12.80
C LEU A 59 -20.43 -9.58 14.30
N HIS A 60 -21.11 -8.68 15.05
CA HIS A 60 -20.98 -8.54 16.51
C HIS A 60 -19.55 -8.66 17.05
N PHE A 61 -18.59 -7.95 16.45
CA PHE A 61 -17.19 -8.08 16.89
C PHE A 61 -16.98 -7.56 18.30
N THR A 62 -16.13 -8.23 19.04
CA THR A 62 -15.57 -7.73 20.30
C THR A 62 -14.49 -6.68 20.01
N ALA A 63 -14.17 -5.84 21.00
CA ALA A 63 -13.08 -4.87 20.88
C ALA A 63 -11.72 -5.53 20.56
N ALA A 64 -11.50 -6.75 21.08
CA ALA A 64 -10.30 -7.54 20.78
C ALA A 64 -10.26 -7.97 19.30
N GLU A 65 -11.38 -8.40 18.74
CA GLU A 65 -11.50 -8.79 17.33
C GLU A 65 -11.29 -7.62 16.37
N VAL A 66 -11.81 -6.43 16.70
CA VAL A 66 -11.53 -5.21 15.93
C VAL A 66 -10.02 -4.92 15.91
N GLY A 67 -9.34 -5.07 17.05
CA GLY A 67 -7.88 -4.93 17.15
C GLY A 67 -7.11 -5.99 16.34
N LEU A 68 -7.58 -7.23 16.35
CA LEU A 68 -7.01 -8.33 15.56
C LEU A 68 -7.15 -8.09 14.06
N VAL A 69 -8.30 -7.61 13.61
CA VAL A 69 -8.54 -7.25 12.21
C VAL A 69 -7.63 -6.10 11.77
N GLY A 70 -7.44 -5.08 12.61
CA GLY A 70 -6.47 -4.02 12.35
C GLY A 70 -5.03 -4.54 12.27
N SER A 71 -4.68 -5.50 13.12
CA SER A 71 -3.38 -6.17 13.07
C SER A 71 -3.20 -7.00 11.80
N ALA A 72 -4.25 -7.72 11.37
CA ALA A 72 -4.23 -8.49 10.13
C ALA A 72 -3.98 -7.60 8.90
N TYR A 73 -4.59 -6.41 8.86
CA TYR A 73 -4.31 -5.38 7.85
C TYR A 73 -2.83 -4.98 7.84
N LEU A 74 -2.25 -4.67 9.01
CA LEU A 74 -0.84 -4.26 9.13
C LEU A 74 0.11 -5.39 8.71
N VAL A 75 -0.15 -6.63 9.13
CA VAL A 75 0.62 -7.81 8.71
C VAL A 75 0.54 -7.99 7.21
N GLY A 76 -0.66 -7.82 6.63
CA GLY A 76 -0.88 -7.79 5.20
C GLY A 76 -0.02 -6.74 4.51
N ALA A 77 -0.03 -5.49 4.99
CA ALA A 77 0.73 -4.39 4.43
C ALA A 77 2.24 -4.62 4.46
N VAL A 78 2.79 -5.08 5.59
CA VAL A 78 4.22 -5.42 5.70
C VAL A 78 4.59 -6.54 4.73
N THR A 79 3.77 -7.58 4.67
CA THR A 79 4.00 -8.73 3.78
C THR A 79 3.92 -8.31 2.31
N GLY A 80 2.91 -7.50 1.96
CA GLY A 80 2.72 -6.93 0.63
C GLY A 80 3.91 -6.07 0.21
N ALA A 81 4.38 -5.17 1.07
CA ALA A 81 5.53 -4.31 0.78
C ALA A 81 6.79 -5.10 0.45
N VAL A 82 7.06 -6.19 1.19
CA VAL A 82 8.23 -7.05 0.92
C VAL A 82 8.04 -7.83 -0.39
N LEU A 83 6.89 -8.47 -0.59
CA LEU A 83 6.63 -9.30 -1.75
C LEU A 83 6.55 -8.49 -3.05
N PHE A 84 5.72 -7.45 -3.07
CA PHE A 84 5.52 -6.59 -4.23
C PHE A 84 6.68 -5.62 -4.45
N GLY A 85 7.43 -5.25 -3.42
CA GLY A 85 8.71 -4.57 -3.57
C GLY A 85 9.70 -5.40 -4.40
N TYR A 86 9.91 -6.67 -4.00
CA TYR A 86 10.74 -7.59 -4.76
C TYR A 86 10.21 -7.84 -6.19
N LEU A 87 8.89 -8.03 -6.34
CA LEU A 87 8.26 -8.24 -7.65
C LEU A 87 8.39 -7.01 -8.55
N THR A 88 8.30 -5.80 -7.99
CA THR A 88 8.44 -4.53 -8.69
C THR A 88 9.79 -4.40 -9.39
N ASP A 89 10.85 -4.82 -8.71
CA ASP A 89 12.20 -4.81 -9.26
C ASP A 89 12.37 -5.80 -10.41
N ARG A 90 11.60 -6.90 -10.41
CA ARG A 90 11.70 -7.96 -11.43
C ARG A 90 10.80 -7.75 -12.65
N PHE A 91 9.56 -7.32 -12.47
CA PHE A 91 8.56 -7.24 -13.55
C PHE A 91 8.23 -5.80 -13.97
N GLY A 92 8.81 -4.81 -13.28
CA GLY A 92 8.70 -3.39 -13.60
C GLY A 92 7.60 -2.66 -12.81
N ARG A 93 7.97 -1.49 -12.28
CA ARG A 93 7.17 -0.65 -11.36
C ARG A 93 5.76 -0.32 -11.86
N LYS A 94 5.59 0.01 -13.15
CA LYS A 94 4.26 0.39 -13.68
C LYS A 94 3.27 -0.77 -13.66
N ARG A 95 3.71 -2.00 -13.97
CA ARG A 95 2.82 -3.16 -14.02
C ARG A 95 2.43 -3.59 -12.62
N LEU A 96 3.38 -3.66 -11.68
CA LEU A 96 3.07 -4.03 -10.31
C LEU A 96 2.16 -3.02 -9.63
N PHE A 97 2.37 -1.72 -9.85
CA PHE A 97 1.47 -0.70 -9.31
C PHE A 97 0.00 -0.93 -9.73
N MET A 98 -0.25 -1.34 -10.97
CA MET A 98 -1.62 -1.66 -11.43
C MET A 98 -2.17 -2.95 -10.80
N VAL A 99 -1.30 -3.93 -10.52
CA VAL A 99 -1.68 -5.18 -9.84
C VAL A 99 -2.03 -4.92 -8.37
N THR A 100 -1.18 -4.19 -7.64
CA THR A 100 -1.40 -3.89 -6.22
C THR A 100 -2.61 -2.99 -6.02
N LEU A 101 -2.82 -2.00 -6.91
CA LEU A 101 -4.05 -1.21 -6.97
C LEU A 101 -5.29 -2.08 -7.25
N GLY A 102 -5.20 -3.04 -8.16
CA GLY A 102 -6.30 -3.97 -8.44
C GLY A 102 -6.63 -4.86 -7.22
N ILE A 103 -5.61 -5.37 -6.54
CA ILE A 103 -5.78 -6.15 -5.30
C ILE A 103 -6.42 -5.29 -4.22
N TYR A 104 -5.94 -4.07 -4.01
CA TYR A 104 -6.51 -3.12 -3.04
C TYR A 104 -8.01 -2.90 -3.30
N LEU A 105 -8.39 -2.47 -4.50
CA LEU A 105 -9.78 -2.15 -4.82
C LEU A 105 -10.71 -3.36 -4.71
N THR A 106 -10.27 -4.52 -5.18
CA THR A 106 -11.08 -5.74 -5.14
C THR A 106 -11.22 -6.29 -3.72
N ALA A 107 -10.15 -6.27 -2.92
CA ALA A 107 -10.18 -6.71 -1.52
C ALA A 107 -11.02 -5.77 -0.64
N THR A 108 -10.95 -4.45 -0.87
CA THR A 108 -11.81 -3.47 -0.17
C THR A 108 -13.28 -3.70 -0.51
N ALA A 109 -13.62 -3.93 -1.78
CA ALA A 109 -14.98 -4.29 -2.17
C ALA A 109 -15.44 -5.62 -1.55
N ALA A 110 -14.56 -6.63 -1.51
CA ALA A 110 -14.84 -7.91 -0.89
C ALA A 110 -15.04 -7.81 0.63
N THR A 111 -14.33 -6.89 1.31
CA THR A 111 -14.49 -6.63 2.74
C THR A 111 -15.93 -6.20 3.06
N ALA A 112 -16.57 -5.41 2.19
CA ALA A 112 -17.97 -5.01 2.34
C ALA A 112 -18.97 -6.18 2.21
N LEU A 113 -18.56 -7.29 1.60
CA LEU A 113 -19.37 -8.49 1.39
C LEU A 113 -19.04 -9.62 2.38
N SER A 114 -18.18 -9.36 3.37
CA SER A 114 -17.79 -10.36 4.37
C SER A 114 -18.97 -10.77 5.26
N TRP A 115 -18.95 -12.03 5.70
CA TRP A 115 -20.04 -12.67 6.44
C TRP A 115 -19.60 -13.24 7.79
N ASP A 116 -18.31 -13.36 8.02
CA ASP A 116 -17.73 -13.82 9.28
C ASP A 116 -16.39 -13.12 9.58
N PHE A 117 -15.91 -13.25 10.82
CA PHE A 117 -14.66 -12.66 11.28
C PHE A 117 -13.44 -13.01 10.41
N TRP A 118 -13.29 -14.29 10.04
CA TRP A 118 -12.15 -14.76 9.25
C TRP A 118 -12.21 -14.23 7.82
N SER A 119 -13.39 -14.21 7.20
CA SER A 119 -13.57 -13.59 5.88
C SER A 119 -13.20 -12.09 5.91
N PHE A 120 -13.64 -11.36 6.94
CA PHE A 120 -13.31 -9.94 7.13
C PHE A 120 -11.80 -9.76 7.33
N ALA A 121 -11.18 -10.55 8.20
CA ALA A 121 -9.76 -10.48 8.50
C ALA A 121 -8.88 -10.80 7.29
N VAL A 122 -9.25 -11.82 6.49
CA VAL A 122 -8.53 -12.18 5.25
C VAL A 122 -8.65 -11.07 4.22
N PHE A 123 -9.85 -10.53 3.98
CA PHE A 123 -9.99 -9.43 3.03
C PHE A 123 -9.23 -8.18 3.49
N ARG A 124 -9.22 -7.87 4.79
CA ARG A 124 -8.40 -6.79 5.34
C ARG A 124 -6.90 -7.03 5.20
N ALA A 125 -6.43 -8.26 5.38
CA ALA A 125 -5.03 -8.59 5.13
C ALA A 125 -4.68 -8.43 3.64
N LEU A 126 -5.59 -8.79 2.72
CA LEU A 126 -5.40 -8.58 1.28
C LEU A 126 -5.42 -7.10 0.90
N THR A 127 -6.33 -6.31 1.46
CA THR A 127 -6.36 -4.85 1.30
C THR A 127 -5.04 -4.23 1.77
N GLY A 128 -4.56 -4.65 2.95
CA GLY A 128 -3.25 -4.23 3.46
C GLY A 128 -2.13 -4.59 2.50
N ALA A 129 -2.10 -5.84 2.00
CA ALA A 129 -1.09 -6.28 1.05
C ALA A 129 -1.10 -5.51 -0.27
N GLY A 130 -2.27 -5.09 -0.75
CA GLY A 130 -2.41 -4.23 -1.93
C GLY A 130 -1.94 -2.81 -1.71
N ILE A 131 -2.14 -2.23 -0.51
CA ILE A 131 -1.64 -0.90 -0.17
C ILE A 131 -0.13 -0.88 0.06
N GLY A 132 0.41 -1.91 0.73
CA GLY A 132 1.82 -1.95 1.07
C GLY A 132 2.75 -2.13 -0.13
N GLY A 133 2.22 -2.64 -1.25
CA GLY A 133 2.99 -3.10 -2.42
C GLY A 133 3.24 -2.11 -3.55
#